data_AF-A0A8R1E9H8-F1
#
_entry.id   AF-A0A8R1E9H8-F1
#
_cell.length_a   1.000
_cell.length_b   1.000
_cell.length_c   1.000
_cell.angle_alpha   90.00
_cell.angle_beta   90.00
_cell.angle_gamma   90.00
#
_symmetry.space_group_name_H-M   'P 1'
#
loop_
_entity.id
_entity.type
_entity.pdbx_description
1 polymer ?
#
loop_
_entity_poly.entity_id
_entity_poly.type
_entity_poly.pdbx_seq_one_letter_code
_entity_poly.pdbx_strand_id
1 'polypeptide(L)'
;MANLWIFLIFGAFAFSSILCDQAQIEAYSKKFNPRKLQDGDHIARQYPRHRIEVTSSFGLTEPTILFLEAVIEQHFTGKFDTEAMNLMQTEIQQIMGGYWGIQFFESPYLFFSTAFRRSSSFIVFDVDGAGIAIVKEL
;
A
#
# COMPACT_ATOMS: atom_id res chain seq x y z
N MET A 1 3.83 -31.25 34.13
CA MET A 1 4.70 -30.57 33.14
C MET A 1 3.87 -30.19 31.94
N ALA A 2 3.16 -29.07 32.04
CA ALA A 2 2.37 -28.48 30.97
C ALA A 2 3.21 -27.33 30.39
N ASN A 3 3.84 -27.52 29.22
CA ASN A 3 4.54 -26.44 28.49
C ASN A 3 5.00 -26.84 27.08
N LEU A 4 4.38 -27.84 26.43
CA LEU A 4 4.71 -28.21 25.04
C LEU A 4 3.56 -27.94 24.06
N TRP A 5 2.33 -27.82 24.55
CA TRP A 5 1.15 -27.58 23.71
C TRP A 5 0.94 -26.11 23.35
N ILE A 6 1.50 -25.18 24.13
CA ILE A 6 1.32 -23.73 23.91
C ILE A 6 2.08 -23.25 22.65
N PHE A 7 3.24 -23.83 22.33
CA PHE A 7 4.01 -23.43 21.15
C PHE A 7 3.39 -23.87 19.82
N LEU A 8 2.69 -25.00 19.78
CA LEU A 8 2.01 -25.48 18.56
C LEU A 8 0.75 -24.67 18.23
N ILE A 9 0.05 -24.15 19.24
CA ILE A 9 -1.16 -23.35 19.05
C ILE A 9 -0.82 -21.93 18.55
N PHE A 10 0.26 -21.32 19.08
CA PHE A 10 0.70 -20.00 18.61
C PHE A 10 1.30 -20.02 17.19
N GLY A 11 2.01 -21.09 16.81
CA GLY A 11 2.54 -21.23 15.45
C GLY A 11 1.45 -21.38 14.38
N ALA A 12 0.39 -22.13 14.66
CA ALA A 12 -0.70 -22.34 13.70
C ALA A 12 -1.56 -21.08 13.47
N PHE A 13 -1.73 -20.24 14.49
CA PHE A 13 -2.50 -18.99 14.38
C PHE A 13 -1.77 -17.90 13.59
N ALA A 14 -0.43 -17.80 13.69
CA ALA A 14 0.34 -16.83 12.92
C ALA A 14 0.47 -17.20 11.44
N PHE A 15 0.49 -18.50 11.11
CA PHE A 15 0.53 -18.96 9.72
C PHE A 15 -0.80 -18.79 8.98
N SER A 16 -1.94 -18.93 9.67
CA SER A 16 -3.25 -18.79 9.02
C SER A 16 -3.57 -17.34 8.66
N SER A 17 -3.18 -16.37 9.49
CA SER A 17 -3.38 -14.94 9.20
C SER A 17 -2.53 -14.47 8.03
N ILE A 18 -1.22 -14.81 8.01
CA ILE A 18 -0.31 -14.40 6.93
C ILE A 18 -0.77 -14.92 5.56
N LEU A 19 -1.25 -16.17 5.50
CA LEU A 19 -1.78 -16.76 4.26
C LEU A 19 -3.10 -16.11 3.82
N CYS A 20 -3.95 -15.73 4.78
CA CYS A 20 -5.22 -15.04 4.50
C CYS A 20 -4.97 -13.64 3.92
N ASP A 21 -4.05 -12.88 4.52
CA ASP A 21 -3.70 -11.52 4.09
C ASP A 21 -3.15 -11.53 2.66
N GLN A 22 -2.29 -12.50 2.33
CA GLN A 22 -1.71 -12.60 0.99
C GLN A 22 -2.74 -12.99 -0.08
N ALA A 23 -3.69 -13.87 0.25
CA ALA A 23 -4.79 -14.21 -0.65
C ALA A 23 -5.72 -13.01 -0.90
N GLN A 24 -5.99 -12.19 0.12
CA GLN A 24 -6.77 -10.96 -0.02
C GLN A 24 -6.04 -9.93 -0.88
N ILE A 25 -4.74 -9.71 -0.64
CA ILE A 25 -3.89 -8.82 -1.46
C ILE A 25 -3.91 -9.26 -2.94
N GLU A 26 -3.76 -10.55 -3.21
CA GLU A 26 -3.80 -11.08 -4.58
C GLU A 26 -5.18 -10.95 -5.24
N ALA A 27 -6.27 -11.15 -4.49
CA ALA A 27 -7.61 -10.95 -5.01
C ALA A 27 -7.87 -9.47 -5.33
N TYR A 28 -7.44 -8.58 -4.43
CA TYR A 28 -7.69 -7.15 -4.53
C TYR A 28 -6.85 -6.48 -5.64
N SER A 29 -5.59 -6.90 -5.80
CA SER A 29 -4.70 -6.42 -6.87
C SER A 29 -5.24 -6.68 -8.29
N LYS A 30 -6.13 -7.66 -8.45
CA LYS A 30 -6.75 -8.02 -9.75
C LYS A 30 -8.07 -7.28 -10.01
N LYS A 31 -8.54 -6.44 -9.08
CA LYS A 31 -9.85 -5.80 -9.15
C LYS A 31 -10.04 -4.93 -10.40
N PHE A 32 -9.01 -4.17 -10.78
CA PHE A 32 -9.10 -3.16 -11.85
C PHE A 32 -8.34 -3.53 -13.14
N ASN A 33 -7.56 -4.60 -13.15
CA ASN A 33 -6.75 -5.07 -14.29
C ASN A 33 -6.04 -3.92 -15.05
N PRO A 34 -5.17 -3.15 -14.37
CA PRO A 34 -4.58 -1.95 -14.96
C PRO A 34 -3.68 -2.28 -16.16
N ARG A 35 -3.61 -1.35 -17.11
CA ARG A 35 -2.66 -1.45 -18.22
C ARG A 35 -1.30 -0.94 -17.77
N LYS A 36 -0.28 -1.79 -17.78
CA LYS A 36 1.11 -1.37 -17.54
C LYS A 36 1.55 -0.41 -18.67
N LEU A 37 2.05 0.75 -18.27
CA LEU A 37 2.69 1.76 -19.10
C LEU A 37 4.15 1.81 -18.66
N GLN A 38 5.07 1.39 -19.52
CA GLN A 38 6.49 1.51 -19.26
C GLN A 38 7.00 2.77 -19.95
N ASP A 39 7.50 3.72 -19.17
CA ASP A 39 8.11 4.96 -19.68
C ASP A 39 9.58 4.99 -19.24
N GLY A 40 10.46 4.46 -20.09
CA GLY A 40 11.86 4.21 -19.73
C GLY A 40 11.98 3.27 -18.52
N ASP A 41 12.64 3.75 -17.48
CA ASP A 41 12.86 3.02 -16.20
C ASP A 41 11.68 3.16 -15.23
N HIS A 42 10.68 3.99 -15.56
CA HIS A 42 9.53 4.25 -14.72
C HIS A 42 8.41 3.24 -14.99
N ILE A 43 7.84 2.70 -13.90
CA ILE A 43 6.69 1.82 -13.95
C ILE A 43 5.45 2.64 -13.63
N ALA A 44 4.66 2.93 -14.66
CA ALA A 44 3.33 3.52 -14.53
C ALA A 44 2.26 2.49 -14.89
N ARG A 45 1.05 2.71 -14.40
CA ARG A 45 -0.10 1.87 -14.66
C ARG A 45 -1.32 2.77 -14.88
N GLN A 46 -2.03 2.51 -15.96
CA GLN A 46 -3.31 3.16 -16.24
C GLN A 46 -4.43 2.34 -15.64
N TYR A 47 -5.11 2.92 -14.66
CA TYR A 47 -6.36 2.44 -14.08
C TYR A 47 -7.57 3.15 -14.72
N PRO A 48 -8.81 2.70 -14.45
CA PRO A 48 -10.00 3.33 -15.01
C PRO A 48 -10.13 4.83 -14.71
N ARG A 49 -9.79 5.27 -13.49
CA ARG A 49 -9.85 6.67 -13.09
C ARG A 49 -8.51 7.38 -13.12
N HIS A 50 -7.45 6.71 -12.67
CA HIS A 50 -6.17 7.38 -12.42
C HIS A 50 -5.01 6.76 -13.21
N ARG A 51 -4.05 7.59 -13.63
CA ARG A 51 -2.70 7.13 -13.97
C ARG A 51 -1.88 7.13 -12.69
N ILE A 52 -1.34 5.98 -12.32
CA ILE A 52 -0.55 5.81 -11.10
C ILE A 52 0.87 5.40 -11.49
N GLU A 53 1.86 6.12 -11.00
CA GLU A 53 3.28 5.85 -11.20
C GLU A 53 3.99 5.64 -9.87
N VAL A 54 4.78 4.58 -9.77
CA VAL A 54 5.61 4.33 -8.59
C VAL A 54 6.90 5.13 -8.71
N THR A 55 7.06 6.15 -7.88
CA THR A 55 8.24 7.04 -7.90
C THR A 55 9.34 6.55 -6.96
N SER A 56 8.98 5.89 -5.86
CA SER A 56 9.91 5.27 -4.94
C SER A 56 9.22 4.19 -4.11
N SER A 57 9.91 3.09 -3.82
CA SER A 57 9.39 2.06 -2.92
C SER A 57 10.52 1.32 -2.20
N PHE A 58 10.21 0.81 -1.00
CA PHE A 58 11.12 0.00 -0.20
C PHE A 58 10.33 -1.03 0.60
N GLY A 59 10.85 -2.26 0.70
CA GLY A 59 10.29 -3.30 1.57
C GLY A 59 8.88 -3.77 1.17
N LEU A 60 8.50 -3.64 -0.10
CA LEU A 60 7.19 -4.03 -0.62
C LEU A 60 7.34 -4.99 -1.81
N THR A 61 6.40 -5.92 -1.95
CA THR A 61 6.33 -6.84 -3.08
C THR A 61 5.42 -6.29 -4.17
N GLU A 62 5.59 -6.71 -5.43
CA GLU A 62 4.72 -6.29 -6.54
C GLU A 62 3.21 -6.50 -6.25
N PRO A 63 2.74 -7.65 -5.70
CA PRO A 63 1.34 -7.80 -5.29
C PRO A 63 0.88 -6.75 -4.28
N THR A 64 1.73 -6.41 -3.31
CA THR A 64 1.42 -5.37 -2.32
C THR A 64 1.33 -3.99 -2.97
N ILE A 65 2.23 -3.68 -3.91
CA ILE A 65 2.20 -2.43 -4.67
C ILE A 65 0.88 -2.33 -5.46
N LEU A 66 0.52 -3.38 -6.21
CA LEU A 66 -0.73 -3.42 -6.97
C LEU A 66 -1.98 -3.29 -6.09
N PHE A 67 -1.95 -3.85 -4.87
CA PHE A 67 -3.00 -3.66 -3.87
C PHE A 67 -3.12 -2.20 -3.46
N LEU A 68 -2.00 -1.54 -3.10
CA LEU A 68 -2.00 -0.14 -2.70
C LEU A 68 -2.47 0.79 -3.83
N GLU A 69 -2.04 0.53 -5.07
CA GLU A 69 -2.52 1.23 -6.25
C GLU A 69 -4.04 1.05 -6.46
N ALA A 70 -4.56 -0.16 -6.23
CA ALA A 70 -6.00 -0.43 -6.31
C ALA A 70 -6.80 0.28 -5.22
N VAL A 71 -6.28 0.40 -3.99
CA VAL A 71 -6.90 1.19 -2.92
C VAL A 71 -6.95 2.67 -3.28
N ILE A 72 -5.86 3.22 -3.83
CA ILE A 72 -5.83 4.60 -4.34
C ILE A 72 -6.86 4.76 -5.45
N GLU A 73 -6.84 3.86 -6.45
CA GLU A 73 -7.80 3.87 -7.55
C GLU A 73 -9.24 3.82 -7.05
N GLN A 74 -9.52 3.22 -5.89
CA GLN A 74 -10.87 3.12 -5.33
C GLN A 74 -11.33 4.37 -4.56
N HIS A 75 -10.43 5.05 -3.85
CA HIS A 75 -10.85 6.08 -2.89
C HIS A 75 -10.33 7.48 -3.21
N PHE A 76 -9.26 7.60 -3.99
CA PHE A 76 -8.73 8.91 -4.31
C PHE A 76 -9.74 9.71 -5.15
N THR A 77 -9.93 10.97 -4.78
CA THR A 77 -10.91 11.88 -5.40
C THR A 77 -10.28 12.88 -6.36
N GLY A 78 -8.96 12.75 -6.64
CA GLY A 78 -8.20 13.66 -7.48
C GLY A 78 -7.64 14.89 -6.75
N LYS A 79 -7.90 15.05 -5.45
CA LYS A 79 -7.42 16.16 -4.63
C LYS A 79 -7.26 15.74 -3.16
N PHE A 80 -6.66 16.62 -2.35
CA PHE A 80 -6.60 16.41 -0.90
C PHE A 80 -8.02 16.34 -0.31
N ASP A 81 -8.31 15.19 0.31
CA ASP A 81 -9.59 14.90 0.93
C ASP A 81 -9.36 14.00 2.14
N THR A 82 -9.67 14.51 3.33
CA THR A 82 -9.48 13.81 4.59
C THR A 82 -10.36 12.57 4.72
N GLU A 83 -11.53 12.54 4.08
CA GLU A 83 -12.41 11.36 4.11
C GLU A 83 -11.80 10.24 3.25
N ALA A 84 -11.37 10.56 2.04
CA ALA A 84 -10.68 9.63 1.15
C ALA A 84 -9.40 9.07 1.81
N MET A 85 -8.63 9.94 2.48
CA MET A 85 -7.47 9.53 3.29
C MET A 85 -7.83 8.48 4.33
N ASN A 86 -8.86 8.74 5.14
CA ASN A 86 -9.27 7.84 6.19
C ASN A 86 -9.76 6.50 5.65
N LEU A 87 -10.47 6.50 4.52
CA LEU A 87 -10.93 5.26 3.86
C LEU A 87 -9.76 4.43 3.35
N MET A 88 -8.80 5.04 2.67
CA MET A 88 -7.59 4.35 2.22
C MET A 88 -6.79 3.78 3.39
N GLN A 89 -6.58 4.58 4.44
CA GLN A 89 -5.84 4.13 5.62
C GLN A 89 -6.56 2.96 6.31
N THR A 90 -7.89 3.05 6.45
CA THR A 90 -8.69 1.99 7.06
C THR A 90 -8.57 0.69 6.28
N GLU A 91 -8.71 0.73 4.96
CA GLU A 91 -8.65 -0.48 4.12
C GLU A 91 -7.26 -1.10 4.10
N ILE A 92 -6.21 -0.29 4.03
CA ILE A 92 -4.81 -0.77 4.10
C ILE A 92 -4.55 -1.45 5.43
N GLN A 93 -4.92 -0.81 6.55
CA GLN A 93 -4.70 -1.36 7.88
C GLN A 93 -5.54 -2.63 8.13
N GLN A 94 -6.75 -2.72 7.56
CA GLN A 94 -7.59 -3.92 7.66
C GLN A 94 -6.97 -5.13 6.97
N ILE A 95 -6.32 -4.95 5.82
CA ILE A 95 -5.78 -6.05 4.99
C ILE A 95 -4.32 -6.37 5.33
N MET A 96 -3.49 -5.34 5.57
CA MET A 96 -2.05 -5.52 5.80
C MET A 96 -1.66 -5.56 7.27
N GLY A 97 -2.58 -5.19 8.17
CA GLY A 97 -2.33 -5.04 9.59
C GLY A 97 -1.32 -3.91 9.92
N GLY A 98 -1.19 -3.61 11.21
CA GLY A 98 -0.31 -2.55 11.70
C GLY A 98 -0.82 -1.14 11.39
N TYR A 99 0.01 -0.13 11.68
CA TYR A 99 -0.30 1.27 11.44
C TYR A 99 0.37 1.75 10.15
N TRP A 100 -0.41 2.40 9.29
CA TRP A 100 0.05 2.92 8.01
C TRP A 100 -0.35 4.38 7.87
N GLY A 101 0.64 5.26 7.72
CA GLY A 101 0.42 6.68 7.49
C GLY A 101 0.26 6.98 6.00
N ILE A 102 -0.73 7.81 5.66
CA ILE A 102 -0.93 8.33 4.30
C ILE A 102 -0.58 9.82 4.30
N GLN A 103 0.28 10.22 3.37
CA GLN A 103 0.73 11.60 3.20
C GLN A 103 0.43 12.06 1.77
N PHE A 104 -0.09 13.27 1.64
CA PHE A 104 -0.38 13.93 0.37
C PHE A 104 0.61 15.05 0.11
N PHE A 105 1.03 15.19 -1.14
CA PHE A 105 1.90 16.27 -1.61
C PHE A 105 1.33 16.91 -2.87
N GLU A 106 1.27 18.23 -2.89
CA GLU A 106 0.89 19.00 -4.07
C GLU A 106 2.09 19.18 -5.01
N SER A 107 1.85 19.10 -6.32
CA SER A 107 2.92 19.27 -7.32
C SER A 107 3.30 20.74 -7.52
N PRO A 108 4.60 21.05 -7.76
CA PRO A 108 5.75 20.13 -7.72
C PRO A 108 6.14 19.79 -6.28
N TYR A 109 6.25 18.50 -5.96
CA TYR A 109 6.53 18.06 -4.61
C TYR A 109 8.01 17.71 -4.38
N LEU A 110 8.57 18.28 -3.32
CA LEU A 110 9.87 17.91 -2.77
C LEU A 110 9.66 17.64 -1.28
N PHE A 111 9.89 16.39 -0.87
CA PHE A 111 9.62 15.97 0.50
C PHE A 111 10.86 15.38 1.16
N PHE A 112 11.08 15.76 2.41
CA PHE A 112 12.04 15.14 3.30
C PHE A 112 11.28 14.74 4.56
N SER A 113 11.14 13.43 4.78
CA SER A 113 10.49 12.91 5.99
C SER A 113 11.35 11.84 6.63
N THR A 114 11.58 11.97 7.94
CA THR A 114 12.27 10.95 8.71
C THR A 114 11.46 9.65 8.80
N ALA A 115 10.15 9.69 8.49
CA ALA A 115 9.30 8.51 8.46
C ALA A 115 9.81 7.50 7.43
N PHE A 116 10.19 7.93 6.22
CA PHE A 116 10.75 7.04 5.19
C PHE A 116 12.03 6.34 5.64
N ARG A 117 12.90 7.05 6.37
CA ARG A 117 14.17 6.48 6.88
C ARG A 117 13.96 5.46 8.01
N ARG A 118 12.90 5.63 8.80
CA ARG A 118 12.60 4.79 9.97
C ARG A 118 11.63 3.65 9.67
N SER A 119 10.90 3.76 8.57
CA SER A 119 9.91 2.76 8.17
C SER A 119 10.57 1.48 7.68
N SER A 120 9.93 0.34 7.98
CA SER A 120 10.30 -0.96 7.43
C SER A 120 9.79 -1.15 6.00
N SER A 121 8.75 -0.42 5.59
CA SER A 121 8.15 -0.49 4.26
C SER A 121 7.46 0.82 3.88
N PHE A 122 7.76 1.36 2.70
CA PHE A 122 7.07 2.56 2.19
C PHE A 122 6.94 2.53 0.66
N ILE A 123 6.02 3.34 0.16
CA ILE A 123 5.88 3.64 -1.26
C ILE A 123 5.44 5.08 -1.47
N VAL A 124 5.88 5.66 -2.57
CA VAL A 124 5.47 6.97 -3.05
C VAL A 124 4.97 6.84 -4.48
N PHE A 125 3.78 7.35 -4.70
CA PHE A 125 3.10 7.39 -5.98
C PHE A 125 3.02 8.82 -6.51
N ASP A 126 3.12 8.95 -7.83
CA ASP A 126 2.53 10.06 -8.58
C ASP A 126 1.18 9.58 -9.12
N VAL A 127 0.10 10.31 -8.79
CA VAL A 127 -1.28 9.97 -9.16
C VAL A 127 -1.90 11.16 -9.85
N ASP A 128 -1.93 11.13 -11.18
CA ASP A 128 -2.36 12.25 -12.03
C ASP A 128 -1.66 13.59 -11.68
N GLY A 129 -0.40 13.54 -11.25
CA GLY A 129 0.39 14.70 -10.81
C GLY A 129 0.28 15.00 -9.30
N ALA A 130 -0.49 14.24 -8.52
CA ALA A 130 -0.53 14.37 -7.06
C ALA A 130 0.41 13.35 -6.40
N GLY A 131 1.23 13.80 -5.45
CA GLY A 131 2.10 12.91 -4.70
C GLY A 131 1.34 12.23 -3.56
N ILE A 132 1.36 10.90 -3.50
CA ILE A 132 0.77 10.12 -2.40
C ILE A 132 1.84 9.18 -1.84
N ALA A 133 2.20 9.35 -0.57
CA ALA A 133 3.06 8.40 0.13
C ALA A 133 2.29 7.57 1.14
N ILE A 134 2.60 6.28 1.18
CA ILE A 134 2.07 5.31 2.12
C ILE A 134 3.25 4.72 2.89
N VAL A 135 3.25 4.88 4.20
CA VAL A 135 4.41 4.59 5.05
C VAL A 135 3.99 3.69 6.21
N LYS A 136 4.66 2.55 6.39
CA LYS A 136 4.45 1.72 7.57
C LYS A 136 5.03 2.40 8.80
N GLU A 137 4.19 2.65 9.80
CA GLU A 137 4.62 3.21 11.07
C GLU A 137 5.19 2.11 11.97
N LEU A 138 6.09 2.50 12.88
CA LEU A 138 6.80 1.60 13.80
C LEU A 138 5.90 1.08 14.92
#